data_AF-A0A2G6NC39-F1
#
_entry.id   AF-A0A2G6NC39-F1
#
_cell.length_a   1.000
_cell.length_b   1.000
_cell.length_c   1.000
_cell.angle_alpha   90.00
_cell.angle_beta   90.00
_cell.angle_gamma   90.00
#
_symmetry.space_group_name_H-M   'P 1'
#
loop_
_entity.id
_entity.type
_entity.pdbx_description
1 polymer ?
#
loop_
_entity_poly.entity_id
_entity_poly.type
_entity_poly.pdbx_seq_one_letter_code
_entity_poly.pdbx_strand_id
1 'polypeptide(L)'
;MNWRTIDIFFVAFTSVLLILGLLFEENSQYGTVFFVFIGSVVMTSKYFKDKSIFYRGAYWVTHNIFKPKTNINHLIWGLFLIFSGFAIYLAEPLTQDEQAFSNLLKSSSKFWIGILLVGIFNIAVGLYTAKRK
;
A
#
# COMPACT_ATOMS: atom_id res chain seq x y z
N MET A 1 -19.29 -17.89 0.25
CA MET A 1 -17.89 -17.61 0.68
C MET A 1 -17.94 -16.69 1.89
N ASN A 2 -17.26 -17.04 2.99
CA ASN A 2 -17.27 -16.23 4.21
C ASN A 2 -16.34 -15.02 4.02
N TRP A 3 -16.86 -13.80 4.22
CA TRP A 3 -16.07 -12.56 4.07
C TRP A 3 -14.89 -12.48 5.03
N ARG A 4 -14.98 -13.13 6.20
CA ARG A 4 -13.85 -13.24 7.13
C ARG A 4 -12.68 -14.02 6.53
N THR A 5 -12.96 -15.06 5.75
CA THR A 5 -11.92 -15.83 5.05
C THR A 5 -11.24 -14.99 3.97
N ILE A 6 -11.99 -14.10 3.30
CA ILE A 6 -11.45 -13.15 2.32
C ILE A 6 -10.53 -12.13 3.01
N ASP A 7 -10.96 -11.58 4.15
CA ASP A 7 -10.12 -10.66 4.92
C ASP A 7 -8.81 -11.32 5.39
N ILE A 8 -8.89 -12.57 5.88
CA ILE A 8 -7.70 -13.35 6.24
C ILE A 8 -6.80 -13.58 5.01
N PHE A 9 -7.38 -13.95 3.88
CA PHE A 9 -6.63 -14.13 2.63
C PHE A 9 -5.94 -12.83 2.21
N PHE A 10 -6.61 -11.68 2.27
CA PHE A 10 -6.01 -10.40 1.93
C PHE A 10 -4.84 -10.04 2.85
N VAL A 11 -5.01 -10.21 4.17
CA VAL A 11 -3.93 -9.96 5.12
C VAL A 11 -2.76 -10.91 4.86
N ALA A 12 -3.02 -12.21 4.74
CA ALA A 12 -1.99 -13.20 4.49
C ALA A 12 -1.25 -12.95 3.17
N PHE A 13 -1.98 -12.70 2.08
CA PHE A 13 -1.40 -12.43 0.77
C PHE A 13 -0.55 -11.15 0.77
N THR A 14 -1.06 -10.07 1.38
CA THR A 14 -0.33 -8.81 1.53
C THR A 14 0.94 -9.00 2.37
N SER A 15 0.86 -9.73 3.48
CA SER A 15 2.01 -10.04 4.33
C SER A 15 3.05 -10.90 3.62
N VAL A 16 2.64 -11.93 2.89
CA VAL A 16 3.55 -12.79 2.11
C VAL A 16 4.26 -11.96 1.05
N LEU A 17 3.55 -11.14 0.28
CA LEU A 17 4.17 -10.29 -0.74
C LEU A 17 5.14 -9.27 -0.14
N LEU A 18 4.84 -8.73 1.04
CA LEU A 18 5.72 -7.79 1.73
C LEU A 18 6.98 -8.49 2.24
N ILE A 19 6.86 -9.70 2.79
CA ILE A 19 8.02 -10.54 3.19
C ILE A 19 8.86 -10.91 1.96
N LEU A 20 8.24 -11.38 0.88
CA LEU A 20 8.95 -11.73 -0.34
C LEU A 20 9.62 -10.51 -0.97
N GLY A 21 8.97 -9.35 -0.95
CA GLY A 21 9.56 -8.09 -1.42
C GLY A 21 10.76 -7.63 -0.59
N LEU A 22 10.81 -7.95 0.71
CA LEU A 22 11.97 -7.67 1.57
C LEU A 22 13.11 -8.68 1.38
N LEU A 23 12.79 -9.95 1.08
CA LEU A 23 13.78 -11.01 0.92
C LEU A 23 14.39 -11.07 -0.49
N PHE A 24 13.62 -10.68 -1.49
CA PHE A 24 14.00 -10.76 -2.91
C PHE A 24 13.84 -9.41 -3.58
N GLU A 25 14.57 -8.42 -3.08
CA GLU A 25 14.44 -7.01 -3.49
C GLU A 25 14.75 -6.77 -4.98
N GLU A 26 15.59 -7.60 -5.57
CA GLU A 26 15.88 -7.55 -7.02
C GLU A 26 14.71 -8.05 -7.88
N ASN A 27 13.77 -8.77 -7.27
CA ASN A 27 12.60 -9.27 -7.98
C ASN A 27 11.46 -8.24 -7.92
N SER A 28 11.52 -7.31 -8.87
CA SER A 28 10.50 -6.27 -9.06
C SER A 28 9.08 -6.84 -9.22
N GLN A 29 8.92 -8.11 -9.61
CA GLN A 29 7.62 -8.76 -9.78
C GLN A 29 6.81 -8.79 -8.48
N TYR A 30 7.43 -9.01 -7.31
CA TYR A 30 6.69 -9.03 -6.04
C TYR A 30 6.12 -7.65 -5.70
N GLY A 31 6.90 -6.59 -5.92
CA GLY A 31 6.45 -5.21 -5.79
C GLY A 31 5.31 -4.90 -6.76
N THR A 32 5.47 -5.28 -8.04
CA THR A 32 4.43 -5.12 -9.05
C THR A 32 3.13 -5.81 -8.67
N VAL A 33 3.18 -7.10 -8.31
CA VAL A 33 1.98 -7.86 -7.91
C VAL A 33 1.34 -7.24 -6.68
N PHE A 34 2.12 -6.80 -5.69
CA PHE A 34 1.62 -6.10 -4.52
C PHE A 34 0.84 -4.83 -4.88
N PHE A 35 1.44 -3.95 -5.67
CA PHE A 35 0.82 -2.67 -6.03
C PHE A 35 -0.40 -2.85 -6.92
N VAL A 36 -0.37 -3.78 -7.88
CA VAL A 36 -1.52 -4.12 -8.72
C VAL A 36 -2.66 -4.71 -7.89
N PHE A 37 -2.35 -5.60 -6.96
CA PHE A 37 -3.34 -6.21 -6.07
C PHE A 37 -4.00 -5.18 -5.16
N ILE A 38 -3.22 -4.38 -4.42
CA ILE A 38 -3.75 -3.34 -3.53
C ILE A 38 -4.52 -2.28 -4.34
N GLY A 39 -4.01 -1.91 -5.52
CA GLY A 39 -4.71 -0.99 -6.42
C GLY A 39 -6.09 -1.53 -6.84
N SER A 40 -6.17 -2.82 -7.19
CA SER A 40 -7.44 -3.49 -7.52
C SER A 40 -8.41 -3.55 -6.34
N VAL A 41 -7.89 -3.80 -5.12
CA VAL A 41 -8.70 -3.74 -3.89
C VAL A 41 -9.23 -2.32 -3.68
N VAL A 42 -8.38 -1.30 -3.85
CA VAL A 42 -8.77 0.10 -3.69
C VAL A 42 -9.84 0.49 -4.70
N MET A 43 -9.70 0.11 -5.98
CA MET A 43 -10.73 0.36 -7.01
C MET A 43 -12.07 -0.28 -6.69
N THR A 44 -12.07 -1.46 -6.08
CA THR A 44 -13.31 -2.19 -5.78
C THR A 44 -13.87 -1.87 -4.38
N SER A 45 -13.12 -1.15 -3.55
CA SER A 45 -13.44 -0.87 -2.15
C SER A 45 -14.80 -0.21 -1.91
N LYS A 46 -15.23 0.71 -2.80
CA LYS A 46 -16.55 1.37 -2.68
C LYS A 46 -17.72 0.38 -2.72
N TYR A 47 -17.59 -0.71 -3.49
CA TYR A 47 -18.67 -1.68 -3.69
C TYR A 47 -18.72 -2.76 -2.60
N PHE A 48 -17.60 -3.01 -1.92
CA PHE A 48 -17.46 -4.11 -0.96
C PHE A 48 -17.18 -3.68 0.48
N LYS A 49 -17.10 -2.36 0.76
CA LYS A 49 -16.83 -1.80 2.10
C LYS A 49 -17.75 -2.29 3.22
N ASP A 50 -18.99 -2.65 2.89
CA ASP A 50 -19.97 -3.11 3.88
C ASP A 50 -19.80 -4.59 4.20
N LYS A 51 -19.10 -5.33 3.33
CA LYS A 51 -18.96 -6.78 3.42
C LYS A 51 -17.62 -7.25 4.01
N SER A 52 -16.54 -6.48 3.83
CA SER A 52 -15.20 -6.85 4.30
C SER A 52 -14.52 -5.69 5.03
N ILE A 53 -13.80 -6.01 6.11
CA ILE A 53 -13.09 -5.02 6.92
C ILE A 53 -11.93 -4.43 6.12
N PHE A 54 -11.25 -5.25 5.32
CA PHE A 54 -10.15 -4.79 4.48
C PHE A 54 -10.63 -3.77 3.44
N TYR A 55 -11.73 -4.08 2.74
CA TYR A 55 -12.35 -3.14 1.80
C TYR A 55 -12.87 -1.87 2.49
N ARG A 56 -13.41 -1.99 3.71
CA ARG A 56 -13.82 -0.84 4.51
C ARG A 56 -12.64 0.07 4.84
N GLY A 57 -11.51 -0.51 5.24
CA GLY A 57 -10.27 0.20 5.51
C GLY A 57 -9.75 0.93 4.27
N ALA A 58 -9.65 0.22 3.14
CA ALA A 58 -9.22 0.80 1.86
C ALA A 58 -10.13 1.96 1.40
N TYR A 59 -11.45 1.79 1.51
CA TYR A 59 -12.42 2.84 1.20
C TYR A 59 -12.27 4.04 2.14
N TRP A 60 -12.09 3.79 3.44
CA TRP A 60 -11.88 4.84 4.44
C TRP A 60 -10.62 5.64 4.16
N VAL A 61 -9.48 4.98 3.88
CA VAL A 61 -8.21 5.63 3.53
C VAL A 61 -8.39 6.53 2.30
N THR A 62 -8.96 6.00 1.23
CA THR A 62 -9.10 6.74 -0.03
C THR A 62 -10.06 7.92 0.06
N HIS A 63 -11.10 7.86 0.90
CA HIS A 63 -12.05 8.98 1.07
C HIS A 63 -11.64 9.98 2.15
N ASN A 64 -10.90 9.56 3.18
CA ASN A 64 -10.63 10.40 4.35
C ASN A 64 -9.20 10.92 4.43
N ILE A 65 -8.21 10.12 4.04
CA ILE A 65 -6.80 10.50 4.09
C ILE A 65 -6.40 11.21 2.81
N PHE A 66 -6.71 10.63 1.65
CA PHE A 66 -6.28 11.20 0.38
C PHE A 66 -7.18 12.34 -0.11
N LYS A 67 -6.55 13.39 -0.66
CA LYS A 67 -7.20 14.54 -1.29
C LYS A 67 -6.98 14.52 -2.81
N PRO A 68 -7.87 15.10 -3.64
CA PRO A 68 -9.17 15.73 -3.29
C PRO A 68 -10.18 14.69 -2.79
N LYS A 69 -11.19 15.05 -1.96
CA LYS A 69 -12.18 14.08 -1.42
C LYS A 69 -13.38 13.92 -2.37
N THR A 70 -13.26 13.09 -3.40
CA THR A 70 -14.29 12.88 -4.41
C THR A 70 -14.88 11.46 -4.38
N ASN A 71 -16.09 11.30 -4.92
CA ASN A 71 -16.73 9.98 -5.08
C ASN A 71 -15.95 9.02 -5.98
N ILE A 72 -14.98 9.51 -6.76
CA ILE A 72 -14.13 8.73 -7.66
C ILE A 72 -12.71 8.49 -7.10
N ASN A 73 -12.42 8.92 -5.87
CA ASN A 73 -11.08 8.76 -5.26
C ASN A 73 -10.56 7.34 -5.29
N HIS A 74 -11.43 6.38 -4.98
CA HIS A 74 -11.12 4.97 -5.00
C HIS A 74 -10.65 4.49 -6.39
N LEU A 75 -11.14 5.08 -7.49
CA LEU A 75 -10.66 4.79 -8.84
C LEU A 75 -9.32 5.47 -9.11
N ILE A 76 -9.18 6.77 -8.79
CA ILE A 76 -7.95 7.54 -9.03
C ILE A 76 -6.77 6.89 -8.31
N TRP A 77 -6.92 6.62 -7.01
CA TRP A 77 -5.86 6.02 -6.20
C TRP A 77 -5.63 4.55 -6.54
N GLY A 78 -6.67 3.83 -6.91
CA GLY A 78 -6.53 2.45 -7.38
C GLY A 78 -5.74 2.35 -8.68
N LEU A 79 -6.05 3.20 -9.66
CA LEU A 79 -5.27 3.31 -10.91
C LEU A 79 -3.85 3.78 -10.66
N PHE A 80 -3.65 4.78 -9.79
CA PHE A 80 -2.32 5.24 -9.41
C PHE A 80 -1.46 4.09 -8.89
N LEU A 81 -1.98 3.29 -7.95
CA LEU A 81 -1.25 2.14 -7.41
C LEU A 81 -0.96 1.08 -8.47
N ILE A 82 -1.92 0.78 -9.35
CA ILE A 82 -1.70 -0.15 -10.48
C ILE A 82 -0.57 0.36 -11.38
N PHE A 83 -0.59 1.64 -11.77
CA PHE A 83 0.46 2.24 -12.58
C PHE A 83 1.81 2.28 -11.86
N SER A 84 1.85 2.51 -10.54
CA SER A 84 3.07 2.38 -9.75
C SER A 84 3.63 0.95 -9.80
N GLY A 85 2.76 -0.07 -9.76
CA GLY A 85 3.17 -1.46 -9.92
C GLY A 85 3.81 -1.74 -11.28
N PHE A 86 3.24 -1.21 -12.35
CA PHE A 86 3.83 -1.29 -13.69
C PHE A 86 5.13 -0.49 -13.82
N ALA A 87 5.20 0.69 -13.20
CA ALA A 87 6.42 1.49 -13.18
C ALA A 87 7.57 0.74 -12.47
N ILE A 88 7.28 0.03 -11.36
CA ILE A 88 8.24 -0.83 -10.68
C ILE A 88 8.70 -1.99 -11.58
N TYR A 89 7.77 -2.59 -12.34
CA TYR A 89 8.10 -3.68 -13.27
C TYR A 89 9.05 -3.23 -14.37
N LEU A 90 8.85 -2.01 -14.88
CA LEU A 90 9.61 -1.42 -15.96
C LEU A 90 10.86 -0.65 -15.48
N ALA A 91 11.01 -0.46 -14.18
CA ALA A 91 12.17 0.23 -13.62
C ALA A 91 13.43 -0.56 -13.89
N GLU A 92 14.48 0.13 -14.30
CA GLU A 92 15.81 -0.46 -14.41
C GLU A 92 16.27 -0.93 -13.02
N PRO A 93 17.01 -2.05 -12.95
CA PRO A 93 17.61 -2.47 -11.68
C PRO A 93 18.53 -1.37 -11.15
N LEU A 94 18.56 -1.22 -9.83
CA LEU A 94 19.42 -0.24 -9.17
C LEU A 94 20.88 -0.48 -9.58
N THR A 95 21.62 0.60 -9.83
CA THR A 95 23.06 0.53 -10.00
C THR A 95 23.73 0.03 -8.72
N GLN A 96 24.97 -0.48 -8.81
CA GLN A 96 25.69 -0.99 -7.62
C GLN A 96 25.79 0.04 -6.49
N ASP A 97 26.03 1.31 -6.82
CA ASP A 97 26.14 2.39 -5.83
C ASP A 97 24.79 2.68 -5.15
N GLU A 98 23.69 2.68 -5.91
CA GLU A 98 22.35 2.85 -5.39
C GLU A 98 21.94 1.67 -4.50
N GLN A 99 22.31 0.45 -4.89
CA GLN A 99 22.05 -0.75 -4.12
C GLN A 99 22.85 -0.74 -2.80
N ALA A 100 24.11 -0.32 -2.83
CA ALA A 100 24.94 -0.15 -1.63
C ALA A 100 24.37 0.91 -0.67
N PHE A 101 23.94 2.05 -1.21
CA PHE A 101 23.28 3.10 -0.42
C PHE A 101 21.95 2.62 0.19
N SER A 102 21.15 1.90 -0.59
CA SER A 102 19.89 1.29 -0.14
C SER A 102 20.12 0.29 0.99
N ASN A 103 21.13 -0.58 0.87
CA ASN A 103 21.50 -1.54 1.91
C ASN A 103 21.95 -0.84 3.21
N LEU A 104 22.72 0.25 3.08
CA LEU A 104 23.16 1.04 4.22
C LEU A 104 21.99 1.70 4.95
N LEU A 105 21.02 2.26 4.22
CA LEU A 105 19.78 2.78 4.80
C LEU A 105 18.99 1.69 5.52
N LYS A 106 18.84 0.51 4.92
CA LYS A 106 18.07 -0.62 5.49
C LYS A 106 18.72 -1.22 6.73
N SER A 107 20.04 -1.18 6.84
CA SER A 107 20.75 -1.61 8.05
C SER A 107 20.53 -0.66 9.24
N SER A 108 20.07 0.57 9.00
CA SER A 108 19.87 1.57 10.04
C SER A 108 18.52 1.43 10.71
N SER A 109 18.51 1.06 11.99
CA SER A 109 17.27 1.05 12.80
C SER A 109 16.60 2.44 12.85
N LYS A 110 17.38 3.52 12.82
CA LYS A 110 16.87 4.90 12.80
C LYS A 110 16.06 5.21 11.53
N PHE A 111 16.45 4.64 10.39
CA PHE A 111 15.73 4.81 9.13
C PHE A 111 14.31 4.22 9.25
N TRP A 112 14.20 2.98 9.73
CA TRP A 112 12.91 2.31 9.93
C TRP A 112 12.03 2.97 10.98
N ILE A 113 12.63 3.42 12.09
CA ILE A 113 11.90 4.20 13.10
C ILE A 113 11.37 5.51 12.49
N GLY A 114 12.16 6.19 11.66
CA GLY A 114 11.71 7.38 10.93
C GLY A 114 10.51 7.10 10.02
N ILE A 115 10.57 6.03 9.23
CA ILE A 115 9.45 5.60 8.37
C ILE A 115 8.20 5.31 9.22
N LEU A 116 8.35 4.59 10.34
CA LEU A 116 7.25 4.27 11.25
C LEU A 116 6.59 5.54 11.80
N LEU A 117 7.40 6.49 12.28
CA LEU A 117 6.91 7.76 12.84
C LEU A 117 6.16 8.59 11.81
N VAL A 118 6.68 8.67 10.57
CA VAL A 118 5.99 9.34 9.46
C VAL A 118 4.66 8.66 9.15
N GLY A 119 4.62 7.31 9.17
CA GLY A 119 3.40 6.53 8.99
C GLY A 119 2.35 6.84 10.06
N ILE A 120 2.74 6.77 11.35
CA ILE A 120 1.86 7.06 12.49
C ILE A 120 1.33 8.49 12.42
N PHE A 121 2.20 9.46 12.11
CA PHE A 121 1.81 10.86 11.98
C PHE A 121 0.76 11.06 10.89
N ASN A 122 0.94 10.46 9.71
CA ASN A 122 -0.03 10.54 8.62
C ASN A 122 -1.39 9.92 9.00
N ILE A 123 -1.38 8.78 9.73
CA ILE A 123 -2.61 8.16 10.24
C ILE A 123 -3.31 9.10 11.24
N ALA A 124 -2.56 9.69 12.18
CA ALA A 124 -3.11 10.60 13.17
C ALA A 124 -3.74 11.84 12.53
N VAL A 125 -3.08 12.46 11.55
CA VAL A 125 -3.61 13.58 10.77
C VAL A 125 -4.86 13.16 9.98
N GLY A 126 -4.85 11.97 9.38
CA GLY A 126 -6.01 11.39 8.69
C GLY A 126 -7.22 11.22 9.61
N LEU A 127 -7.02 10.67 10.82
CA LEU A 127 -8.06 10.50 11.83
C LEU A 127 -8.61 11.85 12.33
N TYR A 128 -7.73 12.82 12.58
CA TYR A 128 -8.12 14.16 13.02
C TYR A 128 -8.97 14.88 11.98
N THR A 129 -8.55 14.83 10.71
CA THR A 129 -9.27 15.47 9.61
C THR A 129 -10.56 14.72 9.21
N ALA A 130 -10.68 13.43 9.53
CA ALA A 130 -11.92 12.68 9.38
C ALA A 130 -12.97 13.08 10.43
N LYS A 131 -12.56 13.33 11.69
CA LYS A 131 -13.47 13.73 12.79
C LYS A 131 -14.03 15.15 12.69
N ARG A 132 -13.41 16.03 11.90
CA ARG A 132 -13.85 17.43 11.72
C ARG A 132 -14.92 17.60 10.61
N LYS A 133 -15.48 16.51 10.10
CA LYS A 133 -16.60 16.48 9.15
C LYS A 133 -17.72 15.63 9.71
#